data_AF-A0A170ZM71-F1
#
_entry.id   AF-A0A170ZM71-F1
#
_cell.length_a   1.000
_cell.length_b   1.000
_cell.length_c   1.000
_cell.angle_alpha   90.00
_cell.angle_beta   90.00
_cell.angle_gamma   90.00
#
_symmetry.space_group_name_H-M   'P 1'
#
loop_
_entity.id
_entity.type
_entity.pdbx_description
1 polymer ?
#
loop_
_entity_poly.entity_id
_entity_poly.type
_entity_poly.pdbx_seq_one_letter_code
_entity_poly.pdbx_strand_id
1 'polypeptide(L)'
;MKYKFIVLVILMAAIYSCSNDAIAPVSSFSLNGDTISTLKVGTFNEFRVTNNSINADSVLWDLGDGRTSKENEFLVSYPKSGTYTLKLIAKNSNGSFRTTSKKIVVLDRVLKRIEISAVYWDPTNTTQGWPTTNSNVDIYFQIQQFTDKTMDPIGIYPKCPVLYTSPIVKNISNQTYRPKDPITFYPDQKFIINKALVHNPYYGESNGYLFSVMAKDIDGKIYCLANSAFVGEAFGFQRDNVTENSFTITGGAVGTYFKLVGTFE
;
A
#
# COMPACT_ATOMS: atom_id res chain seq x y z
N MET A 1 62.29 -39.74 55.88
CA MET A 1 62.05 -38.63 54.93
C MET A 1 61.09 -39.10 53.83
N LYS A 2 59.76 -38.99 54.02
CA LYS A 2 58.75 -39.53 53.08
C LYS A 2 57.47 -38.66 52.92
N TYR A 3 57.58 -37.33 53.04
CA TYR A 3 56.41 -36.43 52.91
C TYR A 3 56.67 -35.15 52.09
N LYS A 4 57.54 -35.20 51.07
CA LYS A 4 57.78 -34.03 50.18
C LYS A 4 57.32 -34.19 48.73
N PHE A 5 56.66 -35.29 48.37
CA PHE A 5 56.28 -35.58 46.97
C PHE A 5 54.78 -35.53 46.66
N ILE A 6 53.91 -35.26 47.63
CA ILE A 6 52.44 -35.30 47.44
C ILE A 6 51.81 -33.90 47.26
N VAL A 7 52.54 -32.81 47.53
CA VAL A 7 51.98 -31.45 47.39
C VAL A 7 52.10 -30.89 45.95
N LEU A 8 52.86 -31.55 45.06
CA LEU A 8 53.10 -31.05 43.70
C LEU A 8 52.05 -31.49 42.65
N VAL A 9 51.14 -32.42 42.97
CA VAL A 9 50.14 -32.93 42.01
C VAL A 9 48.79 -32.19 42.13
N ILE A 10 48.52 -31.51 43.24
CA ILE A 10 47.27 -30.76 43.44
C ILE A 10 47.39 -29.30 42.95
N LEU A 11 48.61 -28.79 42.72
CA LEU A 11 48.82 -27.45 42.17
C LEU A 11 48.84 -27.39 40.62
N MET A 12 48.64 -28.52 39.94
CA MET A 12 48.67 -28.63 38.47
C MET A 12 47.31 -29.06 37.89
N ALA A 13 46.22 -28.82 38.64
CA ALA A 13 44.83 -29.00 38.17
C ALA A 13 43.99 -27.71 38.31
N ALA A 14 44.64 -26.55 38.41
CA ALA A 14 43.97 -25.24 38.53
C ALA A 14 44.09 -24.36 37.26
N ILE A 15 44.45 -24.94 36.12
CA ILE A 15 44.57 -24.21 34.83
C ILE A 15 44.22 -25.14 33.66
N TYR A 16 43.00 -25.67 33.63
CA TYR A 16 42.36 -26.15 32.39
C TYR A 16 40.84 -25.99 32.45
N SER A 17 40.37 -24.92 33.10
CA SER A 17 39.04 -24.39 32.84
C SER A 17 39.18 -23.09 32.05
N CYS A 18 39.77 -23.18 30.86
CA CYS A 18 39.30 -22.30 29.79
C CYS A 18 37.93 -22.86 29.40
N SER A 19 36.85 -22.34 30.01
CA SER A 19 35.62 -22.30 29.26
C SER A 19 35.97 -21.53 27.99
N ASN A 20 35.87 -22.17 26.82
CA ASN A 20 35.83 -21.42 25.58
C ASN A 20 34.60 -20.52 25.72
N ASP A 21 34.78 -19.28 26.18
CA ASP A 21 33.71 -18.31 26.33
C ASP A 21 33.22 -18.00 24.93
N ALA A 22 32.20 -18.77 24.54
CA ALA A 22 31.58 -18.64 23.25
C ALA A 22 31.11 -17.20 23.10
N ILE A 23 31.64 -16.51 22.09
CA ILE A 23 31.27 -15.12 21.83
C ILE A 23 29.75 -15.09 21.64
N ALA A 24 29.07 -14.31 22.48
CA ALA A 24 27.62 -14.18 22.41
C ALA A 24 27.21 -13.62 21.03
N PRO A 25 26.05 -14.03 20.49
CA PRO A 25 25.57 -13.45 19.25
C PRO A 25 25.32 -11.95 19.43
N VAL A 26 25.49 -11.18 18.37
CA VAL A 26 24.97 -9.81 18.27
C VAL A 26 23.72 -9.87 17.42
N SER A 27 22.58 -9.42 17.95
CA SER A 27 21.36 -9.29 17.17
C SER A 27 21.32 -7.91 16.50
N SER A 28 21.25 -7.87 15.17
CA SER A 28 21.16 -6.61 14.44
C SER A 28 20.42 -6.81 13.12
N PHE A 29 19.69 -5.78 12.68
CA PHE A 29 19.04 -5.79 11.37
C PHE A 29 18.76 -4.39 10.83
N SER A 30 18.62 -4.32 9.50
CA SER A 30 18.28 -3.12 8.77
C SER A 30 16.89 -3.21 8.14
N LEU A 31 16.29 -2.05 7.89
CA LEU A 31 15.01 -1.87 7.21
C LEU A 31 15.29 -1.09 5.93
N ASN A 32 15.04 -1.68 4.76
CA ASN A 32 15.45 -1.12 3.46
C ASN A 32 16.94 -0.72 3.42
N GLY A 33 17.82 -1.47 4.09
CA GLY A 33 19.24 -1.16 4.18
C GLY A 33 19.62 -0.10 5.23
N ASP A 34 18.64 0.55 5.89
CA ASP A 34 18.89 1.59 6.90
C ASP A 34 18.78 1.05 8.34
N THR A 35 19.50 1.69 9.26
CA THR A 35 19.55 1.40 10.69
C THR A 35 18.47 2.10 11.52
N ILE A 36 17.53 2.80 10.88
CA ILE A 36 16.38 3.47 11.52
C ILE A 36 15.71 2.63 12.61
N SER A 37 15.34 3.26 13.73
CA SER A 37 14.67 2.61 14.87
C SER A 37 13.16 2.51 14.71
N THR A 38 12.59 3.41 13.90
CA THR A 38 11.16 3.45 13.55
C THR A 38 11.01 3.63 12.05
N LEU A 39 10.31 2.72 11.39
CA LEU A 39 9.93 2.84 9.98
C LEU A 39 8.45 3.22 9.90
N LYS A 40 8.14 4.23 9.09
CA LYS A 40 6.76 4.57 8.71
C LYS A 40 6.48 4.04 7.31
N VAL A 41 5.36 3.35 7.13
CA VAL A 41 4.88 2.84 5.84
C VAL A 41 3.37 2.96 5.73
N GLY A 42 2.83 2.99 4.51
CA GLY A 42 1.40 2.79 4.30
C GLY A 42 1.00 1.31 4.40
N THR A 43 -0.28 1.03 4.62
CA THR A 43 -0.82 -0.34 4.49
C THR A 43 -0.42 -0.95 3.14
N PHE A 44 -0.10 -2.25 3.09
CA PHE A 44 0.35 -2.93 1.87
C PHE A 44 1.59 -2.31 1.16
N ASN A 45 2.31 -1.34 1.77
CA ASN A 45 3.66 -1.02 1.28
C ASN A 45 4.63 -2.10 1.75
N GLU A 46 5.28 -2.74 0.79
CA GLU A 46 6.35 -3.68 1.07
C GLU A 46 7.62 -2.93 1.48
N PHE A 47 8.33 -3.50 2.44
CA PHE A 47 9.68 -3.10 2.79
C PHE A 47 10.55 -4.33 3.05
N ARG A 48 11.85 -4.17 2.85
CA ARG A 48 12.86 -5.22 3.03
C ARG A 48 13.35 -5.24 4.46
N VAL A 49 13.47 -6.43 5.01
CA VAL A 49 14.13 -6.70 6.29
C VAL A 49 15.37 -7.54 6.01
N THR A 50 16.53 -7.11 6.52
CA THR A 50 17.80 -7.83 6.32
C THR A 50 18.48 -8.07 7.67
N ASN A 51 18.78 -9.33 7.96
CA ASN A 51 19.53 -9.77 9.12
C ASN A 51 21.00 -9.36 8.99
N ASN A 52 21.52 -8.65 9.99
CA ASN A 52 22.93 -8.26 10.10
C ASN A 52 23.57 -8.81 11.39
N SER A 53 23.01 -9.88 11.94
CA SER A 53 23.49 -10.49 13.19
C SER A 53 24.85 -11.15 13.00
N ILE A 54 25.66 -11.12 14.05
CA ILE A 54 27.02 -11.69 14.05
C ILE A 54 27.09 -12.77 15.14
N ASN A 55 27.88 -13.82 14.92
CA ASN A 55 28.04 -14.97 15.85
C ASN A 55 26.71 -15.66 16.20
N ALA A 56 25.76 -15.67 15.25
CA ALA A 56 24.47 -16.34 15.39
C ALA A 56 24.38 -17.49 14.38
N ASP A 57 23.96 -18.66 14.85
CA ASP A 57 23.78 -19.87 14.03
C ASP A 57 22.34 -20.00 13.52
N SER A 58 21.40 -19.29 14.14
CA SER A 58 19.99 -19.25 13.74
C SER A 58 19.34 -17.93 14.13
N VAL A 59 18.28 -17.60 13.39
CA VAL A 59 17.44 -16.43 13.67
C VAL A 59 15.96 -16.80 13.70
N LEU A 60 15.20 -16.06 14.50
CA LEU A 60 13.75 -16.09 14.52
C LEU A 60 13.23 -14.66 14.54
N TRP A 61 12.32 -14.37 13.63
CA TRP A 61 11.62 -13.11 13.53
C TRP A 61 10.21 -13.23 14.10
N ASP A 62 9.81 -12.23 14.87
CA ASP A 62 8.43 -11.99 15.29
C ASP A 62 8.02 -10.64 14.69
N LEU A 63 7.05 -10.67 13.77
CA LEU A 63 6.61 -9.48 13.03
C LEU A 63 5.66 -8.60 13.87
N GLY A 64 5.24 -9.05 15.05
CA GLY A 64 4.33 -8.30 15.93
C GLY A 64 2.86 -8.37 15.51
N ASP A 65 2.52 -9.14 14.47
CA ASP A 65 1.14 -9.41 14.02
C ASP A 65 0.77 -10.90 14.05
N GLY A 66 1.56 -11.70 14.75
CA GLY A 66 1.42 -13.15 14.85
C GLY A 66 2.17 -13.94 13.77
N ARG A 67 2.71 -13.28 12.73
CA ARG A 67 3.59 -13.93 11.75
C ARG A 67 5.02 -14.00 12.25
N THR A 68 5.75 -15.00 11.76
CA THR A 68 7.17 -15.22 12.06
C THR A 68 7.96 -15.53 10.78
N SER A 69 9.27 -15.31 10.80
CA SER A 69 10.19 -15.72 9.73
C SER A 69 11.48 -16.31 10.30
N LYS A 70 12.20 -17.09 9.49
CA LYS A 70 13.57 -17.56 9.77
C LYS A 70 14.56 -17.18 8.67
N GLU A 71 14.10 -16.40 7.69
CA GLU A 71 14.91 -15.98 6.55
C GLU A 71 15.89 -14.88 6.95
N ASN A 72 17.05 -14.86 6.31
CA ASN A 72 18.02 -13.78 6.51
C ASN A 72 17.58 -12.48 5.82
N GLU A 73 16.80 -12.57 4.75
CA GLU A 73 16.25 -11.42 4.06
C GLU A 73 14.88 -11.77 3.47
N PHE A 74 13.89 -10.89 3.65
CA PHE A 74 12.54 -11.07 3.13
C PHE A 74 11.82 -9.74 2.96
N LEU A 75 10.72 -9.76 2.19
CA LEU A 75 9.78 -8.65 2.07
C LEU A 75 8.61 -8.85 3.03
N VAL A 76 8.16 -7.74 3.62
CA VAL A 76 7.00 -7.73 4.52
C VAL A 76 6.14 -6.51 4.23
N SER A 77 4.83 -6.68 4.36
CA SER A 77 3.84 -5.61 4.38
C SER A 77 2.80 -5.90 5.46
N TYR A 78 2.09 -4.86 5.90
CA TYR A 78 1.00 -4.97 6.88
C TYR A 78 -0.31 -4.51 6.24
N PRO A 79 -1.38 -5.31 6.33
CA PRO A 79 -2.67 -4.96 5.72
C PRO A 79 -3.49 -3.96 6.56
N LYS A 80 -3.14 -3.77 7.84
CA LYS A 80 -3.87 -2.91 8.78
C LYS A 80 -2.95 -1.83 9.33
N SER A 81 -3.49 -0.63 9.53
CA SER A 81 -2.80 0.44 10.24
C SER A 81 -2.59 0.08 11.71
N GLY A 82 -1.55 0.63 12.30
CA GLY A 82 -1.16 0.36 13.69
C GLY A 82 0.35 0.42 13.90
N THR A 83 0.75 0.20 15.15
CA THR A 83 2.17 0.09 15.51
C THR A 83 2.51 -1.37 15.78
N TYR A 84 3.47 -1.90 15.04
CA TYR A 84 3.99 -3.25 15.19
C TYR A 84 5.42 -3.20 15.75
N THR A 85 5.78 -4.21 16.54
CA THR A 85 7.15 -4.39 17.03
C THR A 85 7.79 -5.54 16.29
N LEU A 86 8.62 -5.23 15.29
CA LEU A 86 9.41 -6.22 14.57
C LEU A 86 10.62 -6.60 15.42
N LYS A 87 10.74 -7.87 15.77
CA LYS A 87 11.72 -8.40 16.71
C LYS A 87 12.54 -9.49 16.05
N LEU A 88 13.86 -9.39 16.21
CA LEU A 88 14.83 -10.42 15.82
C LEU A 88 15.38 -11.10 17.06
N ILE A 89 15.36 -12.43 17.09
CA ILE A 89 16.06 -13.25 18.08
C ILE A 89 17.19 -13.96 17.34
N ALA A 90 18.44 -13.64 17.68
CA ALA A 90 19.63 -14.26 17.14
C ALA A 90 20.22 -15.22 18.18
N LYS A 91 20.37 -16.50 17.82
CA LYS A 91 20.79 -17.57 18.74
C LYS A 91 22.01 -18.31 18.18
N ASN A 92 22.98 -18.61 19.04
CA ASN A 92 24.09 -19.49 18.72
C ASN A 92 23.90 -20.91 19.29
N SER A 93 24.70 -21.84 18.81
CA SER A 93 24.74 -23.27 19.13
C SER A 93 25.03 -23.54 20.60
N ASN A 94 25.72 -22.62 21.27
CA ASN A 94 25.99 -22.66 22.70
C ASN A 94 24.77 -22.26 23.56
N GLY A 95 23.64 -21.94 22.92
CA GLY A 95 22.38 -21.60 23.59
C GLY A 95 22.25 -20.13 23.97
N SER A 96 23.28 -19.31 23.76
CA SER A 96 23.22 -17.86 23.99
C SER A 96 22.37 -17.19 22.92
N PHE A 97 21.60 -16.19 23.31
CA PHE A 97 20.80 -15.40 22.38
C PHE A 97 20.82 -13.91 22.71
N ARG A 98 20.54 -13.09 21.69
CA ARG A 98 20.28 -11.66 21.81
C ARG A 98 19.04 -11.29 21.01
N THR A 99 18.44 -10.17 21.40
CA THR A 99 17.23 -9.67 20.78
C THR A 99 17.38 -8.20 20.44
N THR A 100 16.93 -7.84 19.24
CA THR A 100 16.81 -6.46 18.79
C THR A 100 15.39 -6.23 18.29
N SER A 101 14.85 -5.03 18.51
CA SER A 101 13.49 -4.68 18.08
C SER A 101 13.43 -3.30 17.45
N LYS A 102 12.58 -3.15 16.44
CA LYS A 102 12.29 -1.87 15.76
C LYS A 102 10.77 -1.68 15.66
N LYS A 103 10.33 -0.43 15.69
CA LYS A 103 8.91 -0.09 15.53
C LYS A 103 8.57 0.08 14.06
N ILE A 104 7.45 -0.50 13.64
CA ILE A 104 6.85 -0.26 12.32
C ILE A 104 5.54 0.46 12.55
N VAL A 105 5.42 1.70 12.08
CA VAL A 105 4.20 2.49 12.13
C VAL A 105 3.54 2.40 10.75
N VAL A 106 2.40 1.72 10.71
CA VAL A 106 1.64 1.50 9.49
C VAL A 106 0.46 2.46 9.49
N LEU A 107 0.34 3.23 8.42
CA LEU A 107 -0.61 4.33 8.29
C LEU A 107 -1.67 4.01 7.22
N ASP A 108 -2.89 4.49 7.45
CA ASP A 108 -3.98 4.39 6.49
C ASP A 108 -3.83 5.40 5.37
N ARG A 109 -4.23 5.03 4.15
CA ARG A 109 -4.31 5.95 3.00
C ARG A 109 -5.63 6.68 3.01
N VAL A 110 -5.63 7.91 3.51
CA VAL A 110 -6.84 8.73 3.62
C VAL A 110 -6.98 9.62 2.39
N LEU A 111 -8.05 9.41 1.62
CA LEU A 111 -8.38 10.26 0.47
C LEU A 111 -8.72 11.67 0.96
N LYS A 112 -8.08 12.69 0.36
CA LYS A 112 -8.29 14.11 0.72
C LYS A 112 -9.01 14.89 -0.35
N ARG A 113 -8.74 14.59 -1.62
CA ARG A 113 -9.46 15.20 -2.73
C ARG A 113 -9.41 14.35 -3.99
N ILE A 114 -10.37 14.61 -4.86
CA ILE A 114 -10.45 14.08 -6.22
C ILE A 114 -10.38 15.27 -7.16
N GLU A 115 -9.52 15.20 -8.16
CA GLU A 115 -9.36 16.22 -9.20
C GLU A 115 -9.72 15.58 -10.54
N ILE A 116 -10.70 16.14 -11.27
CA ILE A 116 -10.98 15.82 -12.66
C ILE A 116 -10.32 16.89 -13.52
N SER A 117 -9.23 16.52 -14.18
CA SER A 117 -8.39 17.44 -14.96
C SER A 117 -8.83 17.57 -16.41
N ALA A 118 -9.73 16.71 -16.89
CA ALA A 118 -10.33 16.83 -18.21
C ALA A 118 -11.62 16.00 -18.26
N VAL A 119 -12.59 16.46 -19.03
CA VAL A 119 -13.77 15.67 -19.43
C VAL A 119 -13.90 15.74 -20.94
N TYR A 120 -14.26 14.62 -21.55
CA TYR A 120 -14.42 14.50 -22.98
C TYR A 120 -15.55 13.52 -23.29
N TRP A 121 -16.34 13.85 -24.31
CA TRP A 121 -17.18 12.91 -25.03
C TRP A 121 -17.41 13.38 -26.46
N ASP A 122 -17.54 12.40 -27.36
CA ASP A 122 -17.94 12.60 -28.75
C ASP A 122 -19.41 12.17 -28.95
N PRO A 123 -20.34 13.11 -29.17
CA PRO A 123 -21.75 12.79 -29.38
C PRO A 123 -22.04 12.01 -30.65
N THR A 124 -21.10 12.02 -31.61
CA THR A 124 -21.24 11.26 -32.86
C THR A 124 -20.82 9.80 -32.68
N ASN A 125 -20.08 9.49 -31.62
CA ASN A 125 -19.64 8.14 -31.31
C ASN A 125 -20.69 7.40 -30.45
N THR A 126 -21.64 6.76 -31.12
CA THR A 126 -22.72 5.99 -30.48
C THR A 126 -22.24 4.69 -29.82
N THR A 127 -20.99 4.28 -30.02
CA THR A 127 -20.45 3.00 -29.51
C THR A 127 -19.78 3.11 -28.15
N GLN A 128 -19.34 4.31 -27.75
CA GLN A 128 -18.69 4.54 -26.45
C GLN A 128 -19.69 4.72 -25.30
N GLY A 129 -20.98 4.78 -25.63
CA GLY A 129 -22.02 4.97 -24.63
C GLY A 129 -21.92 6.29 -23.89
N TRP A 130 -21.45 7.32 -24.59
CA TRP A 130 -21.40 8.67 -24.08
C TRP A 130 -22.70 9.43 -24.34
N PRO A 131 -22.83 10.65 -23.76
CA PRO A 131 -23.90 11.54 -24.16
C PRO A 131 -23.90 11.74 -25.67
N THR A 132 -25.03 11.46 -26.32
CA THR A 132 -25.20 11.54 -27.78
C THR A 132 -25.71 12.91 -28.24
N THR A 133 -25.81 13.86 -27.32
CA THR A 133 -26.20 15.24 -27.60
C THR A 133 -25.03 16.18 -27.29
N ASN A 134 -24.99 17.33 -27.96
CA ASN A 134 -24.08 18.42 -27.62
C ASN A 134 -24.55 19.22 -26.38
N SER A 135 -25.60 18.75 -25.70
CA SER A 135 -26.09 19.40 -24.50
C SER A 135 -25.06 19.27 -23.38
N ASN A 136 -25.04 20.29 -22.52
CA ASN A 136 -24.24 20.22 -21.31
C ASN A 136 -24.76 19.12 -20.37
N VAL A 137 -23.84 18.55 -19.59
CA VAL A 137 -24.13 17.47 -18.64
C VAL A 137 -23.70 17.85 -17.24
N ASP A 138 -24.33 17.23 -16.26
CA ASP A 138 -23.92 17.27 -14.86
C ASP A 138 -22.83 16.22 -14.63
N ILE A 139 -21.70 16.59 -14.01
CA ILE A 139 -20.54 15.73 -13.75
C ILE A 139 -20.42 15.41 -12.27
N TYR A 140 -20.11 14.15 -11.97
CA TYR A 140 -19.74 13.70 -10.63
C TYR A 140 -18.73 12.56 -10.70
N PHE A 141 -18.07 12.29 -9.57
CA PHE A 141 -17.14 11.19 -9.42
C PHE A 141 -17.73 10.09 -8.54
N GLN A 142 -17.45 8.85 -8.88
CA GLN A 142 -17.95 7.69 -8.15
C GLN A 142 -16.84 6.68 -7.88
N ILE A 143 -16.80 6.15 -6.65
CA ILE A 143 -15.98 4.99 -6.28
C ILE A 143 -16.94 3.85 -6.01
N GLN A 144 -16.80 2.75 -6.74
CA GLN A 144 -17.56 1.52 -6.51
C GLN A 144 -16.63 0.36 -6.20
N GLN A 145 -17.14 -0.64 -5.48
CA GLN A 145 -16.49 -1.94 -5.37
C GLN A 145 -16.86 -2.78 -6.59
N PHE A 146 -15.88 -3.24 -7.36
CA PHE A 146 -16.12 -4.19 -8.43
C PHE A 146 -16.48 -5.56 -7.85
N THR A 147 -17.74 -5.96 -7.97
CA THR A 147 -18.24 -7.26 -7.49
C THR A 147 -18.99 -8.03 -8.57
N ASP A 148 -19.39 -7.37 -9.65
CA ASP A 148 -20.17 -7.96 -10.73
C ASP A 148 -19.56 -7.57 -12.09
N LYS A 149 -19.31 -8.59 -12.92
CA LYS A 149 -18.77 -8.44 -14.27
C LYS A 149 -19.85 -8.16 -15.31
N THR A 150 -21.13 -8.24 -14.95
CA THR A 150 -22.25 -7.88 -15.82
C THR A 150 -22.26 -6.37 -16.01
N MET A 151 -21.69 -5.99 -17.12
CA MET A 151 -21.51 -4.62 -17.53
C MET A 151 -22.64 -4.23 -18.48
N ASP A 152 -23.17 -3.03 -18.31
CA ASP A 152 -23.99 -2.41 -19.36
C ASP A 152 -23.06 -2.10 -20.56
N PRO A 153 -23.45 -2.29 -21.83
CA PRO A 153 -22.62 -2.05 -23.04
C PRO A 153 -21.83 -0.73 -23.14
N ILE A 154 -21.97 0.16 -22.17
CA ILE A 154 -21.47 1.53 -22.10
C ILE A 154 -20.48 1.71 -20.91
N GLY A 155 -20.07 0.61 -20.24
CA GLY A 155 -19.09 0.67 -19.15
C GLY A 155 -19.66 1.21 -17.83
N ILE A 156 -20.99 1.14 -17.66
CA ILE A 156 -21.68 1.38 -16.39
C ILE A 156 -21.85 0.04 -15.67
N TYR A 157 -21.61 0.05 -14.36
CA TYR A 157 -21.69 -1.13 -13.50
C TYR A 157 -22.75 -0.92 -12.41
N PRO A 158 -24.05 -1.02 -12.74
CA PRO A 158 -25.13 -0.64 -11.82
C PRO A 158 -25.26 -1.57 -10.60
N LYS A 159 -24.74 -2.80 -10.71
CA LYS A 159 -24.77 -3.79 -9.63
C LYS A 159 -23.58 -3.72 -8.68
N CYS A 160 -22.53 -2.98 -9.06
CA CYS A 160 -21.35 -2.78 -8.22
C CYS A 160 -21.69 -1.79 -7.08
N PRO A 161 -21.50 -2.17 -5.79
CA PRO A 161 -21.80 -1.31 -4.66
C PRO A 161 -21.09 0.04 -4.73
N VAL A 162 -21.85 1.11 -4.52
CA VAL A 162 -21.31 2.47 -4.46
C VAL A 162 -20.73 2.72 -3.08
N LEU A 163 -19.44 3.03 -3.03
CA LEU A 163 -18.71 3.34 -1.79
C LEU A 163 -18.62 4.85 -1.55
N TYR A 164 -18.61 5.63 -2.63
CA TYR A 164 -18.55 7.08 -2.57
C TYR A 164 -19.14 7.69 -3.85
N THR A 165 -19.87 8.79 -3.67
CA THR A 165 -20.33 9.67 -4.75
C THR A 165 -19.97 11.10 -4.37
N SER A 166 -19.31 11.83 -5.26
CA SER A 166 -19.00 13.25 -5.02
C SER A 166 -20.25 14.13 -5.13
N PRO A 167 -20.16 15.40 -4.71
CA PRO A 167 -21.09 16.44 -5.17
C PRO A 167 -21.15 16.51 -6.70
N ILE A 168 -22.26 17.05 -7.22
CA ILE A 168 -22.51 17.23 -8.65
C ILE A 168 -22.07 18.63 -9.09
N VAL A 169 -21.32 18.71 -10.18
CA VAL A 169 -21.03 19.96 -10.89
C VAL A 169 -21.91 20.04 -12.12
N LYS A 170 -22.72 21.10 -12.19
CA LYS A 170 -23.75 21.21 -13.23
C LYS A 170 -23.24 21.83 -14.51
N ASN A 171 -23.93 21.52 -15.62
CA ASN A 171 -23.85 22.29 -16.86
C ASN A 171 -22.44 22.35 -17.48
N ILE A 172 -21.76 21.21 -17.57
CA ILE A 172 -20.43 21.07 -18.20
C ILE A 172 -20.56 20.74 -19.68
N SER A 173 -19.74 21.38 -20.53
CA SER A 173 -19.71 21.19 -22.00
C SER A 173 -18.53 20.32 -22.46
N ASN A 174 -18.68 19.61 -23.59
CA ASN A 174 -17.61 18.79 -24.20
C ASN A 174 -16.64 19.57 -25.09
N GLN A 175 -17.00 20.78 -25.53
CA GLN A 175 -16.32 21.40 -26.68
C GLN A 175 -14.94 22.00 -26.34
N THR A 176 -14.45 21.95 -25.09
CA THR A 176 -13.20 22.64 -24.70
C THR A 176 -12.61 22.16 -23.36
N TYR A 177 -11.97 20.99 -23.19
CA TYR A 177 -11.52 20.62 -21.83
C TYR A 177 -10.11 20.02 -21.68
N ARG A 178 -9.12 20.92 -21.65
CA ARG A 178 -8.23 20.99 -20.48
C ARG A 178 -8.58 22.29 -19.76
N PRO A 179 -9.39 22.26 -18.70
CA PRO A 179 -9.69 23.46 -17.97
C PRO A 179 -8.39 23.99 -17.38
N LYS A 180 -8.31 25.31 -17.25
CA LYS A 180 -7.19 25.95 -16.55
C LYS A 180 -7.11 25.44 -15.10
N ASP A 181 -8.27 25.14 -14.49
CA ASP A 181 -8.42 24.65 -13.13
C ASP A 181 -9.23 23.33 -13.10
N PRO A 182 -8.74 22.27 -12.42
CA PRO A 182 -9.45 20.99 -12.35
C PRO A 182 -10.73 21.10 -11.51
N ILE A 183 -11.76 20.34 -11.90
CA ILE A 183 -12.93 20.14 -11.03
C ILE A 183 -12.46 19.36 -9.81
N THR A 184 -12.59 19.95 -8.62
CA THR A 184 -12.04 19.38 -7.38
C THR A 184 -13.14 19.08 -6.38
N PHE A 185 -13.13 17.87 -5.83
CA PHE A 185 -14.02 17.42 -4.78
C PHE A 185 -13.23 17.08 -3.53
N TYR A 186 -13.79 17.40 -2.37
CA TYR A 186 -13.27 17.03 -1.06
C TYR A 186 -14.27 16.05 -0.42
N PRO A 187 -13.89 14.80 -0.13
CA PRO A 187 -14.79 13.87 0.55
C PRO A 187 -15.20 14.38 1.93
N ASP A 188 -16.51 14.47 2.18
CA ASP A 188 -17.06 14.93 3.47
C ASP A 188 -16.85 13.90 4.61
N GLN A 189 -16.55 12.66 4.25
CA GLN A 189 -16.28 11.55 5.16
C GLN A 189 -14.89 10.98 4.92
N LYS A 190 -14.28 10.45 5.98
CA LYS A 190 -12.99 9.77 5.90
C LYS A 190 -13.12 8.54 5.00
N PHE A 191 -12.52 8.59 3.82
CA PHE A 191 -12.43 7.46 2.91
C PHE A 191 -11.03 6.87 2.94
N ILE A 192 -10.89 5.62 3.40
CA ILE A 192 -9.61 4.91 3.42
C ILE A 192 -9.48 4.10 2.13
N ILE A 193 -8.47 4.40 1.33
CA ILE A 193 -8.15 3.67 0.11
C ILE A 193 -7.39 2.40 0.46
N ASN A 194 -8.00 1.23 0.23
CA ASN A 194 -7.29 -0.04 0.31
C ASN A 194 -6.40 -0.23 -0.92
N LYS A 195 -5.07 -0.15 -0.74
CA LYS A 195 -4.11 -0.30 -1.84
C LYS A 195 -4.24 -1.62 -2.60
N ALA A 196 -4.59 -2.71 -1.92
CA ALA A 196 -4.76 -4.01 -2.55
C ALA A 196 -5.91 -4.03 -3.57
N LEU A 197 -6.86 -3.09 -3.49
CA LEU A 197 -7.99 -2.96 -4.42
C LEU A 197 -7.74 -1.93 -5.53
N VAL A 198 -6.57 -1.28 -5.57
CA VAL A 198 -6.20 -0.33 -6.63
C VAL A 198 -5.38 -1.05 -7.70
N HIS A 199 -6.08 -1.85 -8.49
CA HIS A 199 -5.58 -2.49 -9.70
C HIS A 199 -6.70 -2.47 -10.74
N ASN A 200 -6.40 -2.72 -12.01
CA ASN A 200 -7.44 -2.83 -13.01
C ASN A 200 -8.36 -4.01 -12.63
N PRO A 201 -9.65 -3.78 -12.34
CA PRO A 201 -10.55 -4.84 -11.88
C PRO A 201 -11.04 -5.76 -13.02
N TYR A 202 -10.82 -5.37 -14.28
CA TYR A 202 -11.24 -6.14 -15.45
C TYR A 202 -10.28 -7.29 -15.77
N TYR A 203 -8.98 -7.09 -15.57
CA TYR A 203 -7.91 -8.07 -15.85
C TYR A 203 -7.30 -8.61 -14.55
N GLY A 204 -7.63 -9.85 -14.21
CA GLY A 204 -7.13 -10.50 -12.98
C GLY A 204 -7.81 -9.96 -11.72
N GLU A 205 -8.28 -10.90 -10.89
CA GLU A 205 -8.95 -10.68 -9.59
C GLU A 205 -10.24 -9.84 -9.64
N SER A 206 -11.37 -10.50 -9.40
CA SER A 206 -12.73 -9.93 -9.50
C SER A 206 -13.11 -9.00 -8.33
N ASN A 207 -12.15 -8.25 -7.78
CA ASN A 207 -12.35 -7.48 -6.55
C ASN A 207 -11.39 -6.29 -6.49
N GLY A 208 -11.74 -5.19 -7.16
CA GLY A 208 -10.97 -3.95 -7.16
C GLY A 208 -11.89 -2.72 -7.13
N TYR A 209 -11.32 -1.52 -7.06
CA TYR A 209 -12.09 -0.29 -7.14
C TYR A 209 -12.41 0.09 -8.59
N LEU A 210 -13.66 0.48 -8.82
CA LEU A 210 -14.10 1.23 -9.99
C LEU A 210 -14.09 2.73 -9.65
N PHE A 211 -13.11 3.43 -10.19
CA PHE A 211 -13.02 4.88 -10.14
C PHE A 211 -13.61 5.45 -11.42
N SER A 212 -14.71 6.18 -11.32
CA SER A 212 -15.49 6.59 -12.48
C SER A 212 -15.75 8.09 -12.49
N VAL A 213 -15.57 8.71 -13.66
CA VAL A 213 -16.13 10.02 -13.98
C VAL A 213 -17.47 9.80 -14.66
N MET A 214 -18.54 10.23 -14.01
CA MET A 214 -19.91 10.02 -14.44
C MET A 214 -20.51 11.31 -14.97
N ALA A 215 -21.41 11.19 -15.93
CA ALA A 215 -22.18 12.28 -16.49
C ALA A 215 -23.68 11.98 -16.43
N LYS A 216 -24.49 13.01 -16.24
CA LYS A 216 -25.95 12.93 -16.29
C LYS A 216 -26.49 14.04 -17.20
N ASP A 217 -27.29 13.68 -18.19
CA ASP A 217 -27.91 14.68 -19.07
C ASP A 217 -29.17 15.32 -18.45
N ILE A 218 -29.78 16.24 -19.19
CA ILE A 218 -30.98 16.98 -18.77
C ILE A 218 -32.20 16.07 -18.58
N ASP A 219 -32.27 14.96 -19.32
CA ASP A 219 -33.34 13.96 -19.22
C ASP A 219 -33.08 12.95 -18.09
N GLY A 220 -31.91 13.05 -17.46
CA GLY A 220 -31.50 12.26 -16.32
C GLY A 220 -30.84 10.93 -16.67
N LYS A 221 -30.51 10.70 -17.93
CA LYS A 221 -29.76 9.52 -18.38
C LYS A 221 -28.31 9.64 -17.90
N ILE A 222 -27.79 8.52 -17.40
CA ILE A 222 -26.45 8.43 -16.82
C ILE A 222 -25.49 7.82 -17.85
N TYR A 223 -24.28 8.35 -17.86
CA TYR A 223 -23.19 7.95 -18.73
C TYR A 223 -21.90 7.80 -17.92
N CYS A 224 -21.02 6.92 -18.36
CA CYS A 224 -19.67 6.81 -17.83
C CYS A 224 -18.69 7.44 -18.83
N LEU A 225 -18.03 8.54 -18.45
CA LEU A 225 -17.05 9.21 -19.32
C LEU A 225 -15.67 8.55 -19.25
N ALA A 226 -15.29 8.07 -18.07
CA ALA A 226 -14.09 7.24 -17.87
C ALA A 226 -14.27 6.35 -16.64
N ASN A 227 -13.68 5.15 -16.69
CA ASN A 227 -13.69 4.21 -15.59
C ASN A 227 -12.38 3.41 -15.53
N SER A 228 -11.92 3.07 -14.32
CA SER A 228 -10.66 2.33 -14.10
C SER A 228 -10.63 0.88 -14.61
N ALA A 229 -11.77 0.27 -14.95
CA ALA A 229 -11.84 -1.02 -15.66
C ALA A 229 -11.54 -0.86 -17.16
N PHE A 230 -11.88 0.30 -17.71
CA PHE A 230 -11.76 0.64 -19.12
C PHE A 230 -10.62 1.62 -19.36
N VAL A 231 -9.42 1.20 -18.99
CA VAL A 231 -8.23 2.03 -19.21
C VAL A 231 -7.51 1.67 -20.51
N GLY A 232 -7.34 2.67 -21.36
CA GLY A 232 -6.34 2.71 -22.43
C GLY A 232 -5.02 3.38 -22.01
N GLU A 233 -4.92 3.91 -20.79
CA GLU A 233 -3.75 4.59 -20.22
C GLU A 233 -3.34 4.02 -18.84
N ALA A 234 -2.20 4.44 -18.29
CA ALA A 234 -1.69 3.96 -17.00
C ALA A 234 -2.65 4.26 -15.83
N PHE A 235 -3.30 3.23 -15.30
CA PHE A 235 -4.12 3.29 -14.08
C PHE A 235 -3.36 2.75 -12.86
N GLY A 236 -3.49 3.45 -11.75
CA GLY A 236 -3.03 2.96 -10.44
C GLY A 236 -2.27 4.03 -9.65
N PHE A 237 -1.60 3.58 -8.59
CA PHE A 237 -0.73 4.43 -7.80
C PHE A 237 0.42 4.95 -8.66
N GLN A 238 0.49 6.27 -8.80
CA GLN A 238 1.62 6.93 -9.45
C GLN A 238 2.68 7.34 -8.41
N ARG A 239 2.26 7.60 -7.18
CA ARG A 239 3.15 7.98 -6.08
C ARG A 239 2.59 7.48 -4.76
N ASP A 240 3.37 6.70 -4.04
CA ASP A 240 3.25 6.53 -2.58
C ASP A 240 4.51 7.18 -1.99
N ASN A 241 4.38 8.30 -1.28
CA ASN A 241 5.48 8.98 -0.62
C ASN A 241 5.15 9.21 0.86
N VAL A 242 5.53 8.24 1.69
CA VAL A 242 5.28 8.28 3.13
C VAL A 242 6.08 9.41 3.81
N THR A 243 7.27 9.75 3.29
CA THR A 243 8.10 10.85 3.81
C THR A 243 7.43 12.21 3.63
N GLU A 244 6.85 12.47 2.46
CA GLU A 244 6.07 13.69 2.19
C GLU A 244 4.60 13.58 2.62
N ASN A 245 4.24 12.50 3.32
CA ASN A 245 2.88 12.21 3.75
C ASN A 245 1.83 12.32 2.62
N SER A 246 2.11 11.78 1.44
CA SER A 246 1.21 11.92 0.29
C SER A 246 1.16 10.67 -0.59
N PHE A 247 -0.02 10.41 -1.16
CA PHE A 247 -0.17 9.46 -2.25
C PHE A 247 -1.03 10.03 -3.38
N THR A 248 -0.80 9.54 -4.60
CA THR A 248 -1.61 9.86 -5.77
C THR A 248 -1.98 8.62 -6.57
N ILE A 249 -3.23 8.56 -7.00
CA ILE A 249 -3.75 7.58 -7.95
C ILE A 249 -4.26 8.35 -9.15
N THR A 250 -3.86 7.95 -10.36
CA THR A 250 -4.38 8.55 -11.59
C THR A 250 -5.09 7.51 -12.42
N GLY A 251 -6.04 7.98 -13.20
CA GLY A 251 -6.71 7.18 -14.20
C GLY A 251 -7.43 8.07 -15.19
N GLY A 252 -7.96 7.45 -16.22
CA GLY A 252 -8.65 8.14 -17.28
C GLY A 252 -8.71 7.31 -18.54
N ALA A 253 -9.61 7.71 -19.43
CA ALA A 253 -9.78 7.08 -20.72
C ALA A 253 -10.23 8.15 -21.70
N VAL A 254 -9.67 8.11 -22.91
CA VAL A 254 -10.14 8.85 -24.08
C VAL A 254 -10.42 10.33 -23.76
N GLY A 255 -9.43 11.06 -23.26
CA GLY A 255 -9.54 12.50 -23.00
C GLY A 255 -10.22 12.90 -21.68
N THR A 256 -10.81 11.97 -20.93
CA THR A 256 -11.30 12.20 -19.57
C THR A 256 -10.29 11.69 -18.56
N TYR A 257 -9.82 12.56 -17.65
CA TYR A 257 -8.73 12.27 -16.71
C TYR A 257 -9.06 12.67 -15.29
N PHE A 258 -8.69 11.83 -14.33
CA PHE A 258 -8.84 12.09 -12.91
C PHE A 258 -7.59 11.73 -12.11
N LYS A 259 -7.47 12.36 -10.94
CA LYS A 259 -6.43 12.12 -9.96
C LYS A 259 -7.03 12.16 -8.56
N LEU A 260 -6.78 11.12 -7.79
CA LEU A 260 -7.05 11.08 -6.35
C LEU A 260 -5.79 11.47 -5.61
N VAL A 261 -5.93 12.34 -4.62
CA VAL A 261 -4.82 12.79 -3.77
C VAL A 261 -5.19 12.55 -2.32
N GLY A 262 -4.28 11.95 -1.57
CA GLY A 262 -4.48 11.70 -0.16
C GLY A 262 -3.20 11.72 0.65
N THR A 263 -3.34 11.43 1.94
CA THR A 263 -2.26 11.43 2.95
C THR A 263 -2.21 10.10 3.69
N PHE A 264 -1.13 9.86 4.42
CA PHE A 264 -1.00 8.75 5.35
C PHE A 264 -1.35 9.20 6.78
N GLU A 265 -2.29 8.53 7.43
CA GLU A 265 -2.77 8.87 8.79
C GLU A 265 -2.81 7.69 9.75
#